data_AF-A0A2G6EKE9-F1
#
_entry.id   AF-A0A2G6EKE9-F1
#
_cell.length_a   1.000
_cell.length_b   1.000
_cell.length_c   1.000
_cell.angle_alpha   90.00
_cell.angle_beta   90.00
_cell.angle_gamma   90.00
#
_symmetry.space_group_name_H-M   'P 1'
#
loop_
_entity.id
_entity.type
_entity.pdbx_description
1 polymer ?
#
loop_
_entity_poly.entity_id
_entity_poly.type
_entity_poly.pdbx_seq_one_letter_code
_entity_poly.pdbx_strand_id
1 'polypeptide(L)'
;MQKETREPVKNEKFGNMLGNFVKDVNKEQLDSKQIVNDFINGEEGVELHEVMIAGEKANTSLQLLMELRNKTVDMYKELTRMS
;
A
#
# COMPACT_ATOMS: atom_id res chain seq x y z
N MET A 1 24.57 18.44 32.85
CA MET A 1 24.63 18.26 31.38
C MET A 1 23.84 17.01 31.04
N GLN A 2 22.63 17.17 30.54
CA GLN A 2 21.75 16.06 30.13
C GLN A 2 22.27 15.51 28.79
N LYS A 3 22.69 14.24 28.74
CA LYS A 3 22.91 13.54 27.48
C LYS A 3 21.56 13.00 27.04
N GLU A 4 20.86 13.73 26.18
CA GLU A 4 19.79 13.16 25.39
C GLU A 4 20.41 12.15 24.41
N THR A 5 20.44 10.89 24.83
CA THR A 5 20.76 9.77 23.95
C THR A 5 19.64 9.67 22.93
N ARG A 6 19.81 10.31 21.77
CA ARG A 6 18.91 10.12 20.62
C ARG A 6 19.00 8.65 20.22
N GLU A 7 17.94 7.89 20.49
CA GLU A 7 17.87 6.50 20.03
C GLU A 7 18.02 6.45 18.50
N PRO A 8 18.79 5.50 17.95
CA PRO A 8 18.92 5.37 16.51
C PRO A 8 17.54 5.02 15.94
N VAL A 9 16.99 5.93 15.11
CA VAL A 9 15.75 5.69 14.37
C VAL A 9 15.97 4.47 13.48
N LYS A 10 15.48 3.30 13.93
CA LYS A 10 15.57 2.04 13.19
C LYS A 10 14.88 2.18 11.83
N ASN A 11 15.68 2.15 10.76
CA ASN A 11 15.25 2.03 9.36
C ASN A 11 14.27 0.87 9.12
N GLU A 12 14.25 -0.13 10.00
CA GLU A 12 13.30 -1.25 9.95
C GLU A 12 11.83 -0.81 10.04
N LYS A 13 11.51 0.28 10.74
CA LYS A 13 10.11 0.70 10.92
C LYS A 13 9.43 1.12 9.61
N PHE A 14 10.13 1.85 8.76
CA PHE A 14 9.60 2.27 7.45
C PHE A 14 9.50 1.10 6.48
N GLY A 15 10.54 0.26 6.40
CA GLY A 15 10.53 -0.92 5.53
C GLY A 15 9.39 -1.89 5.89
N ASN A 16 9.15 -2.09 7.19
CA ASN A 16 8.02 -2.90 7.66
C ASN A 16 6.67 -2.25 7.33
N MET A 17 6.53 -0.93 7.51
CA MET A 17 5.31 -0.20 7.14
C MET A 17 5.02 -0.32 5.64
N LEU A 18 6.02 -0.07 4.78
CA LEU A 18 5.89 -0.19 3.33
C LEU A 18 5.58 -1.64 2.92
N GLY A 19 6.25 -2.62 3.51
CA GLY A 19 6.00 -4.04 3.27
C GLY A 19 4.59 -4.48 3.67
N ASN A 20 4.05 -3.95 4.78
CA ASN A 20 2.67 -4.18 5.17
C ASN A 20 1.69 -3.51 4.20
N PHE A 21 1.96 -2.25 3.82
CA PHE A 21 1.11 -1.54 2.86
C PHE A 21 1.04 -2.25 1.50
N VAL A 22 2.14 -2.81 1.01
CA VAL A 22 2.14 -3.65 -0.21
C VAL A 22 1.23 -4.87 -0.06
N LYS A 23 1.26 -5.54 1.10
CA LYS A 23 0.37 -6.68 1.38
C LYS A 23 -1.09 -6.25 1.42
N ASP A 24 -1.38 -5.11 2.02
CA ASP A 24 -2.72 -4.55 2.12
C ASP A 24 -3.28 -4.20 0.74
N VAL A 25 -2.50 -3.52 -0.11
CA VAL A 25 -2.87 -3.22 -1.51
C VAL A 25 -3.14 -4.51 -2.28
N ASN A 26 -2.28 -5.53 -2.13
CA ASN A 26 -2.51 -6.82 -2.78
C ASN A 26 -3.78 -7.51 -2.28
N LYS A 27 -4.07 -7.43 -0.97
CA LYS A 27 -5.31 -7.93 -0.40
C LYS A 27 -6.52 -7.21 -1.00
N GLU A 28 -6.50 -5.89 -1.08
CA GLU A 28 -7.59 -5.10 -1.67
C GLU A 28 -7.81 -5.44 -3.15
N GLN A 29 -6.75 -5.71 -3.90
CA GLN A 29 -6.82 -6.17 -5.29
C GLN A 29 -7.45 -7.56 -5.41
N LEU A 30 -7.15 -8.48 -4.49
CA LEU A 30 -7.76 -9.82 -4.46
C LEU A 30 -9.21 -9.75 -4.03
N ASP A 31 -9.52 -8.99 -2.99
CA ASP A 31 -10.88 -8.78 -2.48
C ASP A 31 -11.77 -8.13 -3.56
N SER A 32 -11.25 -7.14 -4.31
CA SER A 32 -11.94 -6.53 -5.46
C SER A 32 -12.20 -7.52 -6.58
N LYS A 33 -11.29 -8.44 -6.87
CA LYS A 33 -11.53 -9.51 -7.88
C LYS A 33 -12.58 -10.50 -7.40
N GLN A 34 -12.55 -10.85 -6.12
CA GLN A 34 -13.51 -11.77 -5.53
C GLN A 34 -14.92 -11.20 -5.62
N ILE A 35 -15.13 -9.96 -5.16
CA ILE A 35 -16.47 -9.35 -5.19
C ILE A 35 -17.00 -9.16 -6.62
N VAL A 36 -16.12 -8.89 -7.60
CA VAL A 36 -16.49 -8.89 -9.02
C VAL A 36 -16.99 -10.27 -9.45
N ASN A 37 -16.29 -11.33 -9.06
CA ASN A 37 -16.71 -12.70 -9.40
C ASN A 37 -18.03 -13.06 -8.73
N ASP A 38 -18.20 -12.73 -7.45
CA ASP A 38 -19.41 -13.01 -6.68
C ASP A 38 -20.63 -12.30 -7.29
N PHE A 39 -20.45 -11.04 -7.69
CA PHE A 39 -21.46 -10.28 -8.43
C PHE A 39 -21.82 -10.91 -9.78
N ILE A 40 -20.82 -11.33 -10.57
CA ILE A 40 -21.05 -12.00 -11.88
C ILE A 40 -21.76 -13.35 -11.70
N ASN A 41 -21.43 -14.07 -10.63
CA ASN A 41 -22.05 -15.35 -10.28
C ASN A 41 -23.46 -15.19 -9.69
N GLY A 42 -23.88 -13.96 -9.37
CA GLY A 42 -25.19 -13.66 -8.80
C GLY A 42 -25.32 -14.10 -7.34
N GLU A 43 -24.24 -14.04 -6.56
CA GLU A 43 -24.32 -14.29 -5.12
C GLU A 43 -25.30 -13.30 -4.45
N GLU A 44 -26.21 -13.84 -3.63
CA GLU A 44 -27.20 -13.02 -2.93
C GLU A 44 -26.51 -12.04 -1.97
N GLY A 45 -26.84 -10.76 -2.10
CA GLY A 45 -26.36 -9.71 -1.21
C GLY A 45 -25.10 -8.97 -1.67
N VAL A 46 -24.53 -9.31 -2.83
CA VAL A 46 -23.46 -8.51 -3.46
C VAL A 46 -24.07 -7.52 -4.45
N GLU A 47 -23.98 -6.24 -4.12
CA GLU A 47 -24.55 -5.17 -4.93
C GLU A 47 -23.49 -4.51 -5.83
N LEU A 48 -23.93 -3.98 -6.98
CA LEU A 48 -23.02 -3.32 -7.95
C LEU A 48 -22.18 -2.20 -7.32
N HIS A 49 -22.77 -1.44 -6.38
CA HIS A 49 -22.07 -0.35 -5.72
C HIS A 49 -20.89 -0.83 -4.85
N GLU A 50 -20.98 -2.03 -4.26
CA GLU A 50 -19.90 -2.62 -3.47
C GLU A 50 -18.73 -3.02 -4.35
N VAL A 51 -19.04 -3.59 -5.53
CA VAL A 51 -18.03 -3.89 -6.57
C VAL A 51 -17.30 -2.63 -7.01
N MET A 52 -18.05 -1.56 -7.27
CA MET A 52 -17.47 -0.26 -7.64
C MET A 52 -16.59 0.31 -6.54
N ILE A 53 -17.05 0.30 -5.28
CA ILE A 53 -16.28 0.79 -4.13
C ILE A 53 -14.99 -0.03 -3.96
N ALA A 54 -15.07 -1.36 -4.03
CA ALA A 54 -13.92 -2.23 -3.90
C ALA A 54 -12.89 -1.99 -5.02
N GLY A 55 -13.37 -1.81 -6.26
CA GLY A 55 -12.52 -1.46 -7.40
C GLY A 55 -11.82 -0.12 -7.24
N GLU A 56 -12.55 0.94 -6.87
CA GLU A 56 -11.98 2.28 -6.66
C GLU A 56 -10.98 2.31 -5.51
N LYS A 57 -11.27 1.58 -4.42
CA LYS A 57 -10.35 1.42 -3.29
C LYS A 57 -9.05 0.77 -3.74
N ALA A 58 -9.14 -0.37 -4.41
CA ALA A 58 -7.98 -1.12 -4.89
C ALA A 58 -7.14 -0.30 -5.89
N ASN A 59 -7.79 0.48 -6.76
CA ASN A 59 -7.13 1.36 -7.72
C ASN A 59 -6.40 2.52 -7.03
N THR A 60 -7.06 3.22 -6.12
CA THR A 60 -6.48 4.36 -5.38
C THR A 60 -5.29 3.92 -4.53
N SER A 61 -5.42 2.80 -3.81
CA SER A 61 -4.33 2.23 -3.01
C SER A 61 -3.13 1.83 -3.86
N LEU A 62 -3.35 1.28 -5.06
CA LEU A 62 -2.28 0.95 -6.00
C LEU A 62 -1.57 2.21 -6.52
N GLN A 63 -2.30 3.27 -6.86
CA GLN A 63 -1.71 4.54 -7.27
C GLN A 63 -0.80 5.11 -6.18
N LEU A 64 -1.27 5.13 -4.93
CA LEU A 64 -0.48 5.55 -3.79
C LEU A 64 0.80 4.69 -3.62
N LEU A 65 0.69 3.37 -3.78
CA LEU A 65 1.86 2.49 -3.73
C LEU A 65 2.88 2.82 -4.84
N MET A 66 2.42 3.12 -6.05
CA MET A 66 3.29 3.48 -7.16
C MET A 66 4.03 4.79 -6.88
N GLU A 67 3.37 5.79 -6.32
CA GLU A 67 4.01 7.04 -5.90
C GLU A 67 5.08 6.79 -4.83
N LEU A 68 4.74 5.97 -3.83
CA LEU A 68 5.65 5.65 -2.73
C LEU A 68 6.86 4.85 -3.22
N ARG A 69 6.65 3.90 -4.15
CA ARG A 69 7.71 3.16 -4.85
C ARG A 69 8.66 4.13 -5.57
N ASN A 70 8.12 5.04 -6.38
CA ASN A 70 8.91 5.99 -7.14
C ASN A 70 9.74 6.89 -6.21
N LYS A 71 9.10 7.49 -5.19
CA LYS A 71 9.79 8.31 -4.18
C LYS A 71 10.88 7.54 -3.44
N THR A 72 10.64 6.28 -3.07
CA THR A 72 11.63 5.45 -2.38
C THR A 72 12.85 5.18 -3.27
N VAL A 73 12.62 4.89 -4.55
CA VAL A 73 13.70 4.72 -5.53
C VAL A 73 14.48 6.02 -5.73
N ASP A 74 13.79 7.15 -5.81
CA ASP A 74 14.44 8.46 -5.99
C ASP A 74 15.25 8.86 -4.76
N MET A 75 14.73 8.65 -3.55
CA MET A 75 15.48 8.84 -2.31
C MET A 75 16.72 7.97 -2.25
N TYR A 76 16.63 6.70 -2.68
CA TYR A 76 17.80 5.83 -2.76
C TYR A 76 18.85 6.37 -3.73
N LYS A 77 18.44 6.80 -4.93
CA LYS A 77 19.32 7.41 -5.94
C LYS A 77 19.99 8.69 -5.45
N GLU A 78 19.25 9.54 -4.73
CA GLU A 78 19.78 10.80 -4.19
C GLU A 78 20.87 10.53 -3.13
N LEU A 79 20.63 9.59 -2.22
CA LEU A 79 21.63 9.17 -1.24
C LEU A 79 22.91 8.62 -1.90
N THR A 80 22.79 7.93 -3.04
CA THR A 80 23.94 7.44 -3.80
C THR A 80 24.65 8.50 -4.64
N ARG A 81 24.00 9.63 -4.97
CA ARG A 81 24.63 10.76 -5.69
C ARG A 81 25.28 11.77 -4.76
N MET A 82 24.78 11.88 -3.52
CA MET A 82 25.33 12.78 -2.50
C MET A 82 26.47 12.14 -1.67
N SER A 83 26.81 10.87 -1.92
CA SER A 83 27.99 10.18 -1.39
C SER A 83 29.17 10.29 -2.34
#